data_AF-E9UPF1-F1
#
_entry.id   AF-E9UPF1-F1
#
_cell.length_a   1.000
_cell.length_b   1.000
_cell.length_c   1.000
_cell.angle_alpha   90.00
_cell.angle_beta   90.00
_cell.angle_gamma   90.00
#
_symmetry.space_group_name_H-M   'P 1'
#
loop_
_entity.id
_entity.type
_entity.pdbx_description
1 polymer ?
#
loop_
_entity_poly.entity_id
_entity_poly.type
_entity_poly.pdbx_seq_one_letter_code
_entity_poly.pdbx_strand_id
1 'polypeptide(L)'
;MDVRRWGVGVLAMGLAVALVGCGDDSEPKKPEAAPTEETYPAYAATMSPVEAAMTFVPVGAKTLAVTDYDEVKSLFGLDDVTSRTSPAEQSNLWSRADKGAAQVSGGLLRGVDQRLRDTYKWGAADVVWEARFTGGGKEGFVIKVADRVKPGQAIKAGVGPLKGATFDPKTHLITKHTAAPGTENWAAQEALVAVAGGPATSTYVVNGCAEGGPKEKTRLAPVEAFSVEFGGGLATLRLGEDRDDLFYRLKLGDQDAAYKKVFTHGVADPSTGRIGFRVTSPVTAATLVTSEPVPFAVCD
;
A
#
# COMPACT_ATOMS: atom_id res chain seq x y z
N MET A 1 49.25 31.00 52.99
CA MET A 1 50.59 31.28 52.44
C MET A 1 51.24 29.96 52.09
N ASP A 2 51.78 29.90 50.87
CA ASP A 2 52.77 28.95 50.33
C ASP A 2 52.39 27.46 50.21
N VAL A 3 52.16 26.91 49.01
CA VAL A 3 52.97 26.78 47.77
C VAL A 3 54.08 25.72 47.88
N ARG A 4 54.10 24.87 46.83
CA ARG A 4 55.21 24.07 46.27
C ARG A 4 55.41 22.63 46.73
N ARG A 5 54.92 21.74 45.85
CA ARG A 5 55.66 20.67 45.17
C ARG A 5 57.19 20.89 45.18
N TRP A 6 57.93 19.79 45.39
CA TRP A 6 59.11 19.21 44.70
C TRP A 6 59.15 17.74 45.19
N GLY A 7 59.50 16.67 44.48
CA GLY A 7 60.33 16.46 43.30
C GLY A 7 61.32 15.33 43.61
N VAL A 8 61.62 14.48 42.61
CA VAL A 8 62.71 13.47 42.54
C VAL A 8 62.35 12.04 43.00
N GLY A 9 62.48 11.10 42.06
CA GLY A 9 62.39 9.65 42.27
C GLY A 9 63.76 8.96 42.24
N VAL A 10 63.74 7.61 42.23
CA VAL A 10 64.60 6.67 41.47
C VAL A 10 64.67 5.28 42.16
N LEU A 11 64.36 4.27 41.34
CA LEU A 11 64.76 2.85 41.28
C LEU A 11 64.69 1.86 42.48
N ALA A 12 63.88 0.81 42.21
CA ALA A 12 64.21 -0.62 42.13
C ALA A 12 64.74 -1.39 43.37
N MET A 13 63.99 -2.43 43.79
CA MET A 13 64.37 -3.85 43.68
C MET A 13 63.28 -4.74 44.30
N GLY A 14 62.95 -5.85 43.66
CA GLY A 14 62.85 -7.12 44.38
C GLY A 14 61.48 -7.73 44.69
N LEU A 15 61.33 -8.94 44.16
CA LEU A 15 60.67 -10.11 44.75
C LEU A 15 59.14 -10.26 44.65
N ALA A 16 58.80 -11.10 43.67
CA ALA A 16 57.72 -12.07 43.64
C ALA A 16 57.15 -12.48 45.02
N VAL A 17 55.85 -12.23 45.19
CA VAL A 17 54.98 -13.01 46.08
C VAL A 17 53.86 -13.57 45.21
N ALA A 18 53.82 -14.89 45.13
CA ALA A 18 52.75 -15.64 44.51
C ALA A 18 51.44 -15.35 45.25
N LEU A 19 50.49 -14.72 44.56
CA LEU A 19 49.08 -14.84 44.88
C LEU A 19 48.47 -15.75 43.82
N VAL A 20 48.28 -17.00 44.24
CA VAL A 20 47.37 -17.97 43.61
C VAL A 20 45.96 -17.40 43.79
N GLY A 21 45.58 -16.49 42.91
CA GLY A 21 44.19 -16.10 42.71
C GLY A 21 43.61 -17.02 41.66
N CYS A 22 42.70 -17.90 42.05
CA CYS A 22 41.85 -18.66 41.14
C CYS A 22 41.10 -17.66 40.24
N GLY A 23 41.63 -17.41 39.05
CA GLY A 23 40.89 -16.79 37.97
C GLY A 23 39.80 -17.75 37.56
N ASP A 24 38.58 -17.50 38.05
CA ASP A 24 37.39 -18.09 37.47
C ASP A 24 37.29 -17.56 36.04
N ASP A 25 37.63 -18.43 35.07
CA ASP A 25 37.55 -18.21 33.62
C ASP A 25 36.08 -18.17 33.16
N SER A 26 35.26 -17.44 33.91
CA SER A 26 33.90 -17.13 33.52
C SER A 26 33.98 -16.00 32.50
N GLU A 27 33.91 -16.34 31.21
CA GLU A 27 33.69 -15.36 30.14
C GLU A 27 32.60 -14.37 30.59
N PRO A 28 32.81 -13.05 30.45
CA PRO A 28 31.79 -12.07 30.79
C PRO A 28 30.53 -12.43 30.01
N LYS A 29 29.46 -12.83 30.72
CA LYS A 29 28.16 -13.08 30.09
C LYS A 29 27.81 -11.84 29.27
N LYS A 30 27.81 -11.99 27.94
CA LYS A 30 27.35 -10.96 27.01
C LYS A 30 25.99 -10.49 27.53
N PRO A 31 25.79 -9.18 27.80
CA PRO A 31 24.49 -8.68 28.22
C PRO A 31 23.45 -9.19 27.23
N GLU A 32 22.44 -9.88 27.75
CA GLU A 32 21.29 -10.30 26.95
C GLU A 32 20.74 -9.03 26.31
N ALA A 33 20.75 -8.99 24.97
CA ALA A 33 20.26 -7.84 24.25
C ALA A 33 18.83 -7.59 24.73
N ALA A 34 18.54 -6.35 25.14
CA ALA A 34 17.18 -5.98 25.50
C ALA A 34 16.26 -6.39 24.33
N PRO A 35 15.07 -6.95 24.61
CA PRO A 35 14.13 -7.29 23.55
C PRO A 35 13.93 -6.06 22.67
N THR A 36 14.27 -6.15 21.39
CA THR A 36 13.93 -5.11 20.43
C THR A 36 12.40 -5.05 20.39
N GLU A 37 11.81 -3.94 20.80
CA GLU A 37 10.39 -3.72 20.54
C GLU A 37 10.18 -3.75 19.03
N GLU A 38 9.36 -4.69 18.56
CA GLU A 38 8.98 -4.75 17.14
C GLU A 38 8.13 -3.52 16.82
N THR A 39 8.75 -2.54 16.17
CA THR A 39 8.05 -1.35 15.69
C THR A 39 7.65 -1.57 14.24
N TYR A 40 6.35 -1.65 13.99
CA TYR A 40 5.80 -1.76 12.63
C TYR A 40 5.56 -0.38 12.01
N PRO A 41 5.71 -0.24 10.67
CA PRO A 41 5.43 1.00 9.98
C PRO A 41 4.00 1.50 10.28
N ALA A 42 3.90 2.78 10.62
CA ALA A 42 2.67 3.45 10.95
C ALA A 42 2.29 4.48 9.88
N TYR A 43 1.00 4.73 9.74
CA TYR A 43 0.48 5.75 8.83
C TYR A 43 1.14 7.12 9.05
N ALA A 44 1.56 7.74 7.95
CA ALA A 44 1.96 9.13 7.89
C ALA A 44 1.20 9.85 6.77
N ALA A 45 0.77 11.08 7.02
CA ALA A 45 -0.02 11.86 6.06
C ALA A 45 0.74 12.24 4.76
N THR A 46 2.06 12.05 4.74
CA THR A 46 2.93 12.30 3.58
C THR A 46 3.07 11.08 2.67
N MET A 47 2.56 9.92 3.08
CA MET A 47 2.59 8.70 2.27
C MET A 47 1.65 8.83 1.06
N SER A 48 2.01 8.18 -0.04
CA SER A 48 1.05 7.99 -1.13
C SER A 48 -0.15 7.15 -0.64
N PRO A 49 -1.31 7.21 -1.32
CA PRO A 49 -2.49 6.45 -0.92
C PRO A 49 -2.25 4.95 -0.76
N VAL A 50 -1.45 4.32 -1.64
CA VAL A 50 -1.18 2.88 -1.57
C VAL A 50 -0.29 2.52 -0.38
N GLU A 51 0.78 3.27 -0.15
CA GLU A 51 1.67 3.10 1.01
C GLU A 51 0.90 3.32 2.32
N ALA A 52 0.09 4.38 2.37
CA ALA A 52 -0.77 4.68 3.51
C ALA A 52 -1.73 3.53 3.79
N ALA A 53 -2.39 2.99 2.75
CA ALA A 53 -3.33 1.89 2.90
C ALA A 53 -2.65 0.62 3.41
N MET A 54 -1.44 0.28 2.95
CA MET A 54 -0.70 -0.91 3.38
C MET A 54 -0.45 -0.96 4.90
N THR A 55 -0.35 0.19 5.57
CA THR A 55 -0.20 0.26 7.04
C THR A 55 -1.44 -0.28 7.80
N PHE A 56 -2.57 -0.41 7.11
CA PHE A 56 -3.83 -0.90 7.67
C PHE A 56 -4.22 -2.30 7.22
N VAL A 57 -3.51 -2.89 6.25
CA VAL A 57 -3.87 -4.19 5.69
C VAL A 57 -3.29 -5.32 6.56
N PRO A 58 -4.14 -6.24 7.09
CA PRO A 58 -3.65 -7.40 7.84
C PRO A 58 -2.79 -8.33 6.97
N VAL A 59 -1.78 -8.96 7.56
CA VAL A 59 -0.85 -9.88 6.86
C VAL A 59 -1.54 -11.00 6.08
N GLY A 60 -2.69 -11.47 6.57
CA GLY A 60 -3.46 -12.54 5.93
C GLY A 60 -4.27 -12.12 4.70
N ALA A 61 -4.38 -10.82 4.40
CA ALA A 61 -5.05 -10.34 3.20
C ALA A 61 -4.33 -10.87 1.95
N LYS A 62 -5.06 -10.87 0.83
CA LYS A 62 -4.60 -11.32 -0.48
C LYS A 62 -4.58 -10.22 -1.52
N THR A 63 -5.49 -9.27 -1.43
CA THR A 63 -5.58 -8.18 -2.40
C THR A 63 -5.81 -6.85 -1.70
N LEU A 64 -5.33 -5.77 -2.33
CA LEU A 64 -5.55 -4.38 -1.94
C LEU A 64 -5.85 -3.57 -3.20
N ALA A 65 -7.01 -2.93 -3.26
CA ALA A 65 -7.42 -2.04 -4.32
C ALA A 65 -7.53 -0.61 -3.78
N VAL A 66 -6.75 0.31 -4.34
CA VAL A 66 -6.69 1.72 -3.91
C VAL A 66 -7.06 2.63 -5.08
N THR A 67 -7.95 3.59 -4.85
CA THR A 67 -8.27 4.66 -5.80
C THR A 67 -8.05 6.01 -5.12
N ASP A 68 -7.23 6.86 -5.75
CA ASP A 68 -7.09 8.27 -5.38
C ASP A 68 -8.15 9.08 -6.11
N TYR A 69 -9.16 9.54 -5.37
CA TYR A 69 -10.28 10.28 -5.93
C TYR A 69 -9.95 11.73 -6.23
N ASP A 70 -8.91 12.30 -5.62
CA ASP A 70 -8.44 13.63 -5.98
C ASP A 70 -7.71 13.59 -7.32
N GLU A 71 -6.90 12.55 -7.59
CA GLU A 71 -6.35 12.30 -8.92
C GLU A 71 -7.44 12.02 -9.97
N VAL A 72 -8.50 11.27 -9.61
CA VAL A 72 -9.66 11.07 -10.51
C VAL A 72 -10.33 12.40 -10.85
N LYS A 73 -10.51 13.31 -9.88
CA LYS A 73 -11.07 14.65 -10.13
C LYS A 73 -10.15 15.46 -11.02
N SER A 74 -8.85 15.46 -10.74
CA SER A 74 -7.84 16.22 -11.47
C SER A 74 -7.76 15.81 -12.94
N LEU A 75 -7.87 14.51 -13.23
CA LEU A 75 -7.95 13.97 -14.59
C LEU A 75 -9.02 14.65 -15.46
N PHE A 76 -10.10 15.14 -14.86
CA PHE A 76 -11.21 15.78 -15.57
C PHE A 76 -11.34 17.29 -15.31
N GLY A 77 -10.40 17.89 -14.58
CA GLY A 77 -10.44 19.30 -14.15
C GLY A 77 -11.61 19.61 -13.22
N LEU A 78 -11.90 18.69 -12.29
CA LEU A 78 -13.03 18.75 -11.36
C LEU A 78 -12.57 18.76 -9.90
N ASP A 79 -11.38 19.29 -9.62
CA ASP A 79 -10.69 19.29 -8.33
C ASP A 79 -11.56 19.88 -7.20
N ASP A 80 -12.36 20.91 -7.51
CA ASP A 80 -13.23 21.59 -6.55
C ASP A 80 -14.59 20.91 -6.31
N VAL A 81 -14.88 19.79 -6.99
CA VAL A 81 -16.14 19.08 -6.82
C VAL A 81 -16.18 18.35 -5.48
N THR A 82 -17.19 18.66 -4.68
CA THR A 82 -17.39 18.13 -3.31
C THR A 82 -18.87 17.80 -3.09
N SER A 83 -19.25 17.30 -1.91
CA SER A 83 -20.68 17.10 -1.62
C SER A 83 -21.51 18.39 -1.58
N ARG A 84 -20.86 19.55 -1.46
CA ARG A 84 -21.48 20.88 -1.36
C ARG A 84 -21.74 21.53 -2.72
N THR A 85 -21.15 21.01 -3.79
CA THR A 85 -21.41 21.51 -5.14
C THR A 85 -22.79 21.07 -5.62
N SER A 86 -23.24 21.59 -6.76
CA SER A 86 -24.56 21.28 -7.27
C SER A 86 -24.70 19.79 -7.60
N PRO A 87 -25.91 19.20 -7.52
CA PRO A 87 -26.14 17.82 -7.96
C PRO A 87 -25.69 17.55 -9.40
N ALA A 88 -25.76 18.56 -10.27
CA ALA A 88 -25.31 18.47 -11.66
C ALA A 88 -23.79 18.29 -11.77
N GLU A 89 -23.00 19.04 -11.00
CA GLU A 89 -21.53 18.91 -10.96
C GLU A 89 -21.10 17.55 -10.41
N GLN A 90 -21.76 17.09 -9.34
CA GLN A 90 -21.50 15.76 -8.77
C GLN A 90 -21.85 14.64 -9.76
N SER A 91 -22.99 14.76 -10.45
CA SER A 91 -23.37 13.82 -11.52
C SER A 91 -22.37 13.83 -12.68
N ASN A 92 -21.87 15.01 -13.07
CA ASN A 92 -20.84 15.14 -14.10
C ASN A 92 -19.52 14.47 -13.68
N LEU A 93 -19.06 14.68 -12.44
CA LEU A 93 -17.88 13.99 -11.90
C LEU A 93 -18.02 12.47 -12.05
N TRP A 94 -19.10 11.91 -11.53
CA TRP A 94 -19.30 10.47 -11.52
C TRP A 94 -19.51 9.88 -12.92
N SER A 95 -20.25 10.57 -13.79
CA SER A 95 -20.41 10.17 -15.20
C SER A 95 -19.07 10.12 -15.95
N ARG A 96 -18.16 11.07 -15.69
CA ARG A 96 -16.82 11.08 -16.31
C ARG A 96 -15.92 9.99 -15.71
N ALA A 97 -15.90 9.88 -14.39
CA ALA A 97 -15.14 8.84 -13.69
C ALA A 97 -15.54 7.43 -14.16
N ASP A 98 -16.83 7.16 -14.29
CA ASP A 98 -17.36 5.85 -14.73
C ASP A 98 -17.08 5.50 -16.18
N LYS A 99 -16.70 6.49 -17.00
CA LYS A 99 -16.40 6.31 -18.43
C LYS A 99 -14.92 6.38 -18.75
N GLY A 100 -14.15 7.10 -17.93
CA GLY A 100 -12.78 7.49 -18.29
C GLY A 100 -11.71 7.16 -17.25
N ALA A 101 -12.06 6.83 -16.01
CA ALA A 101 -11.08 6.56 -14.96
C ALA A 101 -10.99 5.06 -14.65
N ALA A 102 -9.76 4.55 -14.54
CA ALA A 102 -9.50 3.22 -14.01
C ALA A 102 -9.64 3.26 -12.48
N GLN A 103 -10.81 2.89 -11.95
CA GLN A 103 -11.08 2.86 -10.51
C GLN A 103 -11.11 1.41 -10.03
N VAL A 104 -10.18 1.01 -9.16
CA VAL A 104 -10.12 -0.40 -8.70
C VAL A 104 -10.84 -0.63 -7.37
N SER A 105 -11.02 0.39 -6.53
CA SER A 105 -11.72 0.26 -5.24
C SER A 105 -13.26 0.28 -5.37
N GLY A 106 -13.78 0.85 -6.46
CA GLY A 106 -15.21 0.79 -6.82
C GLY A 106 -16.13 1.80 -6.15
N GLY A 107 -15.64 2.66 -5.23
CA GLY A 107 -16.39 3.79 -4.69
C GLY A 107 -17.46 3.37 -3.69
N LEU A 108 -17.03 2.88 -2.53
CA LEU A 108 -17.84 2.23 -1.50
C LEU A 108 -19.05 3.08 -1.04
N LEU A 109 -18.88 4.40 -0.97
CA LEU A 109 -19.92 5.31 -0.49
C LEU A 109 -20.92 5.73 -1.57
N ARG A 110 -20.68 5.43 -2.85
CA ARG A 110 -21.53 5.91 -3.95
C ARG A 110 -22.97 5.41 -3.86
N GLY A 111 -23.19 4.17 -3.41
CA GLY A 111 -24.52 3.59 -3.24
C GLY A 111 -25.36 4.21 -2.11
N VAL A 112 -24.73 4.97 -1.21
CA VAL A 112 -25.40 5.67 -0.08
C VAL A 112 -25.18 7.18 -0.12
N ASP A 113 -24.58 7.71 -1.18
CA ASP A 113 -24.16 9.10 -1.29
C ASP A 113 -25.29 10.09 -1.04
N GLN A 114 -26.45 9.86 -1.67
CA GLN A 114 -27.61 10.74 -1.50
C GLN A 114 -28.02 10.86 -0.03
N ARG A 115 -28.09 9.74 0.71
CA ARG A 115 -28.42 9.76 2.14
C ARG A 115 -27.35 10.48 2.96
N LEU A 116 -26.08 10.27 2.63
CA LEU A 116 -24.96 10.96 3.27
C LEU A 116 -25.09 12.48 3.11
N ARG A 117 -25.35 12.95 1.88
CA ARG A 117 -25.44 14.39 1.58
C ARG A 117 -26.67 15.02 2.22
N ASP A 118 -27.83 14.39 2.09
CA ASP A 118 -29.09 14.95 2.56
C ASP A 118 -29.13 15.05 4.09
N THR A 119 -28.66 14.00 4.79
CA THR A 119 -28.77 13.89 6.25
C THR A 119 -27.53 14.39 6.99
N TYR A 120 -26.33 14.10 6.49
CA TYR A 120 -25.07 14.32 7.21
C TYR A 120 -24.17 15.39 6.59
N LYS A 121 -24.56 15.98 5.45
CA LYS A 121 -23.89 17.11 4.79
C LYS A 121 -22.45 16.81 4.33
N TRP A 122 -22.19 15.56 3.98
CA TRP A 122 -20.99 15.09 3.30
C TRP A 122 -21.33 13.92 2.37
N GLY A 123 -20.45 13.50 1.48
CA GLY A 123 -20.74 12.39 0.55
C GLY A 123 -19.50 11.79 -0.09
N ALA A 124 -19.73 10.95 -1.10
CA ALA A 124 -18.68 10.27 -1.86
C ALA A 124 -17.70 11.27 -2.52
N ALA A 125 -18.17 12.46 -2.89
CA ALA A 125 -17.32 13.49 -3.50
C ALA A 125 -16.35 14.15 -2.48
N ASP A 126 -16.53 13.92 -1.17
CA ASP A 126 -15.57 14.37 -0.14
C ASP A 126 -14.51 13.30 0.20
N VAL A 127 -14.56 12.13 -0.45
CA VAL A 127 -13.50 11.14 -0.35
C VAL A 127 -12.28 11.65 -1.12
N VAL A 128 -11.12 11.59 -0.46
CA VAL A 128 -9.79 11.92 -1.01
C VAL A 128 -9.22 10.67 -1.66
N TRP A 129 -9.18 9.56 -0.92
CA TRP A 129 -8.82 8.25 -1.46
C TRP A 129 -9.55 7.14 -0.71
N GLU A 130 -9.68 6.00 -1.37
CA GLU A 130 -10.33 4.81 -0.85
C GLU A 130 -9.47 3.58 -1.11
N ALA A 131 -9.35 2.72 -0.10
CA ALA A 131 -8.71 1.43 -0.18
C ALA A 131 -9.67 0.33 0.28
N ARG A 132 -9.64 -0.81 -0.41
CA ARG A 132 -10.36 -2.04 -0.04
C ARG A 132 -9.42 -3.22 -0.12
N PHE A 133 -9.53 -4.13 0.84
CA PHE A 133 -8.72 -5.35 0.84
C PHE A 133 -9.59 -6.56 1.16
N THR A 134 -9.17 -7.70 0.61
CA THR A 134 -9.85 -9.00 0.78
C THR A 134 -8.84 -10.09 1.08
N GLY A 135 -9.31 -11.27 1.52
CA GLY A 135 -8.47 -12.35 2.03
C GLY A 135 -8.22 -12.25 3.54
N GLY A 136 -7.80 -13.34 4.17
CA GLY A 136 -7.43 -13.33 5.60
C GLY A 136 -8.61 -13.26 6.58
N GLY A 137 -9.84 -13.51 6.13
CA GLY A 137 -11.03 -13.67 6.97
C GLY A 137 -12.17 -12.72 6.63
N LYS A 138 -11.98 -11.40 6.81
CA LYS A 138 -13.00 -10.39 6.56
C LYS A 138 -12.49 -9.33 5.58
N GLU A 139 -13.33 -8.96 4.62
CA GLU A 139 -13.06 -7.79 3.79
C GLU A 139 -13.01 -6.54 4.65
N GLY A 140 -12.07 -5.65 4.35
CA GLY A 140 -11.91 -4.39 5.06
C GLY A 140 -11.67 -3.22 4.12
N PHE A 141 -11.70 -2.03 4.69
CA PHE A 141 -11.48 -0.80 3.94
C PHE A 141 -10.86 0.29 4.78
N VAL A 142 -10.26 1.25 4.09
CA VAL A 142 -9.80 2.52 4.62
C VAL A 142 -10.27 3.63 3.67
N ILE A 143 -10.89 4.67 4.21
CA ILE A 143 -11.35 5.83 3.44
C ILE A 143 -10.76 7.08 4.08
N LYS A 144 -9.94 7.83 3.33
CA LYS A 144 -9.58 9.19 3.70
C LYS A 144 -10.63 10.14 3.20
N VAL A 145 -11.18 10.93 4.12
CA VAL A 145 -12.12 12.00 3.80
C VAL A 145 -11.44 13.36 3.97
N ALA A 146 -11.93 14.37 3.26
CA ALA A 146 -11.48 15.75 3.44
C ALA A 146 -11.63 16.20 4.89
N ASP A 147 -10.71 17.04 5.38
CA ASP A 147 -10.61 17.36 6.82
C ASP A 147 -11.88 18.02 7.41
N ARG A 148 -12.68 18.67 6.56
CA ARG A 148 -13.97 19.26 6.93
C ARG A 148 -15.06 18.24 7.26
N VAL A 149 -14.89 16.97 6.89
CA VAL A 149 -15.91 15.92 7.01
C VAL A 149 -16.00 15.42 8.44
N LYS A 150 -17.24 15.23 8.93
CA LYS A 150 -17.54 14.73 10.27
C LYS A 150 -18.42 13.48 10.18
N PRO A 151 -17.85 12.28 9.94
CA PRO A 151 -18.61 11.09 9.58
C PRO A 151 -19.26 10.37 10.79
N GLY A 152 -18.92 10.77 12.02
CA GLY A 152 -19.29 10.05 13.25
C GLY A 152 -20.78 9.78 13.41
N GLN A 153 -21.66 10.71 13.02
CA GLN A 153 -23.11 10.49 13.09
C GLN A 153 -23.59 9.45 12.06
N ALA A 154 -23.05 9.47 10.83
CA ALA A 154 -23.39 8.51 9.79
C ALA A 154 -22.89 7.09 10.15
N ILE A 155 -21.70 6.99 10.74
CA ILE A 155 -21.14 5.74 11.26
C ILE A 155 -22.01 5.19 12.40
N LYS A 156 -22.36 6.03 13.38
CA LYS A 156 -23.24 5.64 14.51
C LYS A 156 -24.61 5.16 14.02
N ALA A 157 -25.15 5.79 12.99
CA ALA A 157 -26.41 5.39 12.38
C ALA A 157 -26.30 4.16 11.45
N GLY A 158 -25.08 3.63 11.24
CA GLY A 158 -24.83 2.44 10.43
C GLY A 158 -25.20 2.61 8.96
N VAL A 159 -24.89 3.77 8.36
CA VAL A 159 -25.24 4.05 6.95
C VAL A 159 -24.42 3.17 6.02
N GLY A 160 -25.08 2.15 5.45
CA GLY A 160 -24.50 1.23 4.47
C GLY A 160 -23.16 0.62 4.93
N PRO A 161 -22.07 0.79 4.15
CA PRO A 161 -20.77 0.19 4.47
C PRO A 161 -20.14 0.72 5.77
N LEU A 162 -20.55 1.91 6.23
CA LEU A 162 -20.04 2.54 7.45
C LEU A 162 -20.47 1.84 8.74
N LYS A 163 -21.42 0.90 8.67
CA LYS A 163 -21.83 0.12 9.85
C LYS A 163 -20.65 -0.64 10.44
N GLY A 164 -20.32 -0.32 11.70
CA GLY A 164 -19.21 -0.92 12.43
C GLY A 164 -17.82 -0.41 12.01
N ALA A 165 -17.74 0.67 11.23
CA ALA A 165 -16.49 1.36 10.95
C ALA A 165 -16.09 2.25 12.14
N THR A 166 -14.82 2.63 12.18
CA THR A 166 -14.27 3.60 13.14
C THR A 166 -13.75 4.82 12.40
N PHE A 167 -13.80 5.99 13.02
CA PHE A 167 -13.22 7.22 12.47
C PHE A 167 -12.13 7.74 13.40
N ASP A 168 -10.95 7.98 12.84
CA ASP A 168 -9.88 8.68 13.53
C ASP A 168 -9.89 10.17 13.13
N PRO A 169 -10.23 11.08 14.07
CA PRO A 169 -10.29 12.50 13.78
C PRO A 169 -8.93 13.16 13.56
N LYS A 170 -7.81 12.52 13.95
CA LYS A 170 -6.47 13.09 13.71
C LYS A 170 -6.02 12.88 12.27
N THR A 171 -6.30 11.71 11.72
CA THR A 171 -5.89 11.32 10.37
C THR A 171 -7.01 11.51 9.34
N HIS A 172 -8.25 11.75 9.79
CA HIS A 172 -9.47 11.78 8.99
C HIS A 172 -9.69 10.49 8.18
N LEU A 173 -9.33 9.36 8.77
CA LEU A 173 -9.52 8.04 8.18
C LEU A 173 -10.74 7.35 8.78
N ILE A 174 -11.54 6.73 7.92
CA ILE A 174 -12.59 5.79 8.29
C ILE A 174 -12.07 4.39 7.99
N THR A 175 -11.98 3.54 9.01
CA THR A 175 -11.42 2.18 8.89
C THR A 175 -12.42 1.11 9.28
N LYS A 176 -12.30 -0.06 8.68
CA LYS A 176 -13.07 -1.26 9.07
C LYS A 176 -12.26 -2.51 8.78
N HIS A 177 -12.22 -3.42 9.77
CA HIS A 177 -11.51 -4.70 9.69
C HIS A 177 -10.01 -4.59 9.32
N THR A 178 -9.37 -3.49 9.75
CA THR A 178 -7.95 -3.22 9.52
C THR A 178 -7.06 -3.91 10.55
N ALA A 179 -5.77 -4.00 10.26
CA ALA A 179 -4.75 -4.35 11.24
C ALA A 179 -4.83 -3.41 12.46
N ALA A 180 -4.51 -3.95 13.63
CA ALA A 180 -4.48 -3.16 14.86
C ALA A 180 -3.22 -2.27 14.88
N PRO A 181 -3.26 -1.11 15.55
CA PRO A 181 -2.05 -0.32 15.76
C PRO A 181 -0.95 -1.15 16.45
N GLY A 182 0.27 -1.09 15.93
CA GLY A 182 1.42 -1.81 16.50
C GLY A 182 1.46 -3.30 16.18
N THR A 183 0.67 -3.80 15.22
CA THR A 183 0.80 -5.18 14.73
C THR A 183 1.37 -5.20 13.31
N GLU A 184 1.96 -6.34 12.94
CA GLU A 184 2.42 -6.59 11.58
C GLU A 184 1.32 -6.33 10.55
N ASN A 185 1.71 -5.68 9.46
CA ASN A 185 0.84 -5.25 8.39
C ASN A 185 1.61 -5.29 7.06
N TRP A 186 0.93 -5.07 5.94
CA TRP A 186 1.56 -5.15 4.62
C TRP A 186 2.72 -4.16 4.43
N ALA A 187 2.72 -3.00 5.10
CA ALA A 187 3.81 -2.03 4.99
C ALA A 187 5.11 -2.51 5.68
N ALA A 188 5.05 -3.56 6.50
CA ALA A 188 6.23 -4.21 7.09
C ALA A 188 6.85 -5.31 6.18
N GLN A 189 6.19 -5.66 5.07
CA GLN A 189 6.62 -6.77 4.21
C GLN A 189 7.37 -6.24 2.98
N GLU A 190 8.66 -6.52 2.91
CA GLU A 190 9.55 -6.01 1.85
C GLU A 190 9.04 -6.30 0.44
N ALA A 191 8.54 -7.52 0.18
CA ALA A 191 8.00 -7.91 -1.12
C ALA A 191 6.78 -7.07 -1.55
N LEU A 192 5.92 -6.68 -0.61
CA LEU A 192 4.74 -5.85 -0.89
C LEU A 192 5.13 -4.37 -1.07
N VAL A 193 6.06 -3.88 -0.24
CA VAL A 193 6.59 -2.52 -0.35
C VAL A 193 7.32 -2.33 -1.69
N ALA A 194 8.07 -3.33 -2.16
CA ALA A 194 8.78 -3.28 -3.44
C ALA A 194 7.84 -3.12 -4.66
N VAL A 195 6.58 -3.53 -4.53
CA VAL A 195 5.56 -3.38 -5.58
C VAL A 195 4.54 -2.29 -5.28
N ALA A 196 4.59 -1.65 -4.11
CA ALA A 196 3.85 -0.43 -3.80
C ALA A 196 4.47 0.70 -4.64
N GLY A 197 3.93 0.92 -5.84
CA GLY A 197 4.59 1.79 -6.80
C GLY A 197 4.46 3.28 -6.55
N GLY A 198 4.38 4.05 -7.64
CA GLY A 198 4.43 5.51 -7.59
C GLY A 198 3.04 6.15 -7.49
N PRO A 199 2.98 7.50 -7.55
CA PRO A 199 1.72 8.23 -7.67
C PRO A 199 0.91 7.71 -8.87
N ALA A 200 -0.33 7.31 -8.61
CA ALA A 200 -1.25 6.74 -9.59
C ALA A 200 -2.68 7.09 -9.22
N THR A 201 -3.56 7.21 -10.22
CA THR A 201 -5.00 7.38 -10.00
C THR A 201 -5.59 6.19 -9.27
N SER A 202 -5.08 4.99 -9.52
CA SER A 202 -5.45 3.81 -8.77
C SER A 202 -4.36 2.73 -8.84
N THR A 203 -4.33 1.86 -7.83
CA THR A 203 -3.37 0.77 -7.72
C THR A 203 -4.05 -0.49 -7.19
N TYR A 204 -3.87 -1.61 -7.86
CA TYR A 204 -4.29 -2.93 -7.40
C TYR A 204 -3.06 -3.76 -7.04
N VAL A 205 -2.97 -4.25 -5.81
CA VAL A 205 -1.85 -5.03 -5.29
C VAL A 205 -2.36 -6.43 -4.91
N VAL A 206 -1.56 -7.44 -5.23
CA VAL A 206 -1.81 -8.84 -4.88
C VAL A 206 -0.62 -9.39 -4.11
N ASN A 207 -0.91 -10.03 -2.97
CA ASN A 207 0.05 -10.81 -2.20
C ASN A 207 0.05 -12.25 -2.72
N GLY A 208 1.01 -12.53 -3.60
CA GLY A 208 1.15 -13.75 -4.37
C GLY A 208 1.24 -13.51 -5.88
N CYS A 209 1.26 -14.59 -6.64
CA CYS A 209 1.19 -14.61 -8.10
C CYS A 209 -0.24 -14.90 -8.59
N ALA A 210 -0.52 -14.60 -9.86
CA ALA A 210 -1.78 -14.94 -10.50
C ALA A 210 -1.84 -16.45 -10.82
N GLU A 211 -3.00 -17.07 -10.63
CA GLU A 211 -3.23 -18.46 -11.04
C GLU A 211 -3.34 -18.59 -12.57
N GLY A 212 -3.23 -19.82 -13.09
CA GLY A 212 -3.44 -20.09 -14.52
C GLY A 212 -2.22 -19.90 -15.41
N GLY A 213 -1.02 -20.12 -14.88
CA GLY A 213 0.23 -20.08 -15.65
C GLY A 213 0.33 -21.14 -16.76
N PRO A 214 1.39 -21.05 -17.59
CA PRO A 214 1.66 -22.01 -18.66
C PRO A 214 1.70 -23.46 -18.15
N LYS A 215 1.18 -24.41 -18.93
CA LYS A 215 1.16 -25.83 -18.53
C LYS A 215 2.55 -26.47 -18.48
N GLU A 216 3.49 -25.94 -19.26
CA GLU A 216 4.88 -26.36 -19.25
C GLU A 216 5.67 -25.38 -18.39
N LYS A 217 6.65 -25.86 -17.61
CA LYS A 217 7.50 -24.97 -16.82
C LYS A 217 8.27 -24.03 -17.73
N THR A 218 8.11 -22.73 -17.50
CA THR A 218 8.59 -21.68 -18.39
C THR A 218 9.85 -20.98 -17.91
N ARG A 219 10.41 -21.41 -16.76
CA ARG A 219 11.51 -20.72 -16.07
C ARG A 219 11.12 -19.28 -15.70
N LEU A 220 9.84 -19.03 -15.47
CA LEU A 220 9.41 -17.75 -14.93
C LEU A 220 10.04 -17.60 -13.54
N ALA A 221 10.65 -16.44 -13.28
CA ALA A 221 11.10 -16.14 -11.94
C ALA A 221 9.88 -16.07 -11.00
N PRO A 222 9.99 -16.51 -9.74
CA PRO A 222 8.89 -16.44 -8.79
C PRO A 222 8.31 -15.02 -8.65
N VAL A 223 7.02 -14.92 -8.35
CA VAL A 223 6.34 -13.66 -8.04
C VAL A 223 5.74 -13.80 -6.65
N GLU A 224 6.33 -13.09 -5.69
CA GLU A 224 5.85 -13.07 -4.30
C GLU A 224 4.70 -12.08 -4.12
N ALA A 225 4.72 -10.98 -4.87
CA ALA A 225 3.65 -9.99 -4.95
C ALA A 225 3.72 -9.27 -6.29
N PHE A 226 2.61 -8.67 -6.69
CA PHE A 226 2.59 -7.77 -7.84
C PHE A 226 1.61 -6.63 -7.64
N SER A 227 1.77 -5.59 -8.46
CA SER A 227 0.78 -4.51 -8.54
C SER A 227 0.52 -4.08 -9.97
N VAL A 228 -0.68 -3.52 -10.20
CA VAL A 228 -1.04 -2.80 -11.42
C VAL A 228 -1.48 -1.39 -11.05
N GLU A 229 -0.68 -0.41 -11.45
CA GLU A 229 -0.95 1.02 -11.33
C GLU A 229 -1.63 1.56 -12.59
N PHE A 230 -2.58 2.49 -12.43
CA PHE A 230 -3.19 3.24 -13.53
C PHE A 230 -3.03 4.75 -13.33
N GLY A 231 -2.63 5.46 -14.38
CA GLY A 231 -2.53 6.92 -14.36
C GLY A 231 -2.22 7.52 -15.73
N GLY A 232 -2.81 8.67 -16.06
CA GLY A 232 -2.49 9.41 -17.29
C GLY A 232 -2.70 8.64 -18.61
N GLY A 233 -3.62 7.67 -18.64
CA GLY A 233 -3.83 6.79 -19.81
C GLY A 233 -2.79 5.67 -19.96
N LEU A 234 -1.95 5.47 -18.95
CA LEU A 234 -0.97 4.40 -18.85
C LEU A 234 -1.35 3.41 -17.74
N ALA A 235 -0.79 2.21 -17.84
CA ALA A 235 -0.74 1.25 -16.75
C ALA A 235 0.68 0.75 -16.55
N THR A 236 1.06 0.49 -15.29
CA THR A 236 2.36 -0.09 -14.94
C THR A 236 2.13 -1.34 -14.10
N LEU A 237 2.58 -2.47 -14.59
CA LEU A 237 2.70 -3.70 -13.79
C LEU A 237 4.05 -3.69 -13.08
N ARG A 238 4.08 -4.04 -11.78
CA ARG A 238 5.31 -4.26 -11.02
C ARG A 238 5.38 -5.68 -10.49
N LEU A 239 6.54 -6.31 -10.61
CA LEU A 239 6.77 -7.71 -10.23
C LEU A 239 7.99 -7.90 -9.30
N GLY A 240 8.58 -6.81 -8.79
CA GLY A 240 9.86 -6.81 -8.08
C GLY A 240 11.05 -6.65 -9.03
N GLU A 241 12.15 -6.06 -8.55
CA GLU A 241 13.33 -5.67 -9.34
C GLU A 241 14.12 -6.86 -9.92
N ASP A 242 15.07 -6.56 -10.81
CA ASP A 242 16.04 -7.51 -11.36
C ASP A 242 15.43 -8.79 -12.01
N ARG A 243 14.54 -8.60 -12.98
CA ARG A 243 13.80 -9.69 -13.65
C ARG A 243 14.19 -9.90 -15.10
N ASP A 244 14.71 -11.08 -15.43
CA ASP A 244 15.05 -11.48 -16.79
C ASP A 244 13.85 -12.04 -17.59
N ASP A 245 12.74 -12.35 -16.91
CA ASP A 245 11.56 -13.02 -17.47
C ASP A 245 10.46 -12.07 -18.01
N LEU A 246 10.64 -10.75 -17.88
CA LEU A 246 9.59 -9.77 -18.22
C LEU A 246 9.18 -9.78 -19.71
N PHE A 247 10.12 -10.00 -20.62
CA PHE A 247 9.79 -10.10 -22.05
C PHE A 247 8.95 -11.34 -22.37
N TYR A 248 9.10 -12.41 -21.59
CA TYR A 248 8.27 -13.60 -21.71
C TYR A 248 6.88 -13.36 -21.12
N ARG A 249 6.81 -12.75 -19.93
CA ARG A 249 5.55 -12.33 -19.28
C ARG A 249 4.73 -11.39 -20.15
N LEU A 250 5.38 -10.45 -20.85
CA LEU A 250 4.73 -9.59 -21.81
C LEU A 250 4.06 -10.39 -22.95
N LYS A 251 4.75 -11.40 -23.49
CA LYS A 251 4.18 -12.29 -24.52
C LYS A 251 3.00 -13.12 -24.00
N LEU A 252 2.98 -13.51 -22.73
CA LEU A 252 1.83 -14.22 -22.14
C LEU A 252 0.57 -13.35 -22.19
N GLY A 253 0.67 -12.07 -21.83
CA GLY A 253 -0.48 -11.18 -21.96
C GLY A 253 -0.86 -10.83 -23.40
N ASP A 254 0.09 -10.83 -24.35
CA ASP A 254 -0.22 -10.69 -25.77
C ASP A 254 -0.98 -11.88 -26.37
N GLN A 255 -0.94 -13.04 -25.70
CA GLN A 255 -1.72 -14.23 -26.05
C GLN A 255 -3.13 -14.19 -25.48
N ASP A 256 -3.34 -13.43 -24.40
CA ASP A 256 -4.66 -13.23 -23.82
C ASP A 256 -5.43 -12.13 -24.59
N ALA A 257 -6.52 -12.53 -25.23
CA ALA A 257 -7.31 -11.64 -26.09
C ALA A 257 -7.97 -10.49 -25.32
N ALA A 258 -8.35 -10.69 -24.05
CA ALA A 258 -8.97 -9.66 -23.23
C ALA A 258 -7.93 -8.61 -22.83
N TYR A 259 -6.75 -9.06 -22.36
CA TYR A 259 -5.66 -8.16 -21.96
C TYR A 259 -5.09 -7.39 -23.14
N LYS A 260 -4.84 -8.04 -24.28
CA LYS A 260 -4.35 -7.39 -25.51
C LYS A 260 -5.26 -6.28 -26.04
N LYS A 261 -6.57 -6.36 -25.77
CA LYS A 261 -7.54 -5.35 -26.21
C LYS A 261 -7.39 -4.04 -25.42
N VAL A 262 -7.04 -4.12 -24.14
CA VAL A 262 -7.04 -2.98 -23.22
C VAL A 262 -5.64 -2.46 -22.89
N PHE A 263 -4.62 -3.33 -22.93
CA PHE A 263 -3.22 -3.00 -22.74
C PHE A 263 -2.47 -3.13 -24.06
N THR A 264 -1.86 -2.04 -24.52
CA THR A 264 -1.15 -2.01 -25.80
C THR A 264 0.24 -1.40 -25.64
N HIS A 265 1.11 -1.65 -26.62
CA HIS A 265 2.46 -1.08 -26.66
C HIS A 265 3.25 -1.38 -25.37
N GLY A 266 3.21 -2.63 -24.91
CA GLY A 266 3.89 -3.05 -23.69
C GLY A 266 5.40 -2.86 -23.79
N VAL A 267 6.03 -2.30 -22.76
CA VAL A 267 7.47 -2.11 -22.65
C VAL A 267 7.94 -2.68 -21.33
N ALA A 268 8.82 -3.68 -21.38
CA ALA A 268 9.44 -4.27 -20.21
C ALA A 268 10.72 -3.52 -19.81
N ASP A 269 10.88 -3.28 -18.52
CA ASP A 269 12.08 -2.76 -17.88
C ASP A 269 12.57 -3.79 -16.84
N PRO A 270 13.44 -4.74 -17.26
CA PRO A 270 14.02 -5.79 -16.41
C PRO A 270 14.65 -5.26 -15.12
N SER A 271 15.33 -4.11 -15.17
CA SER A 271 16.09 -3.59 -14.04
C SER A 271 15.20 -3.21 -12.86
N THR A 272 14.01 -2.70 -13.15
CA THR A 272 13.05 -2.26 -12.12
C THR A 272 11.86 -3.20 -11.95
N GLY A 273 11.80 -4.30 -12.72
CA GLY A 273 10.70 -5.24 -12.61
C GLY A 273 9.37 -4.76 -13.21
N ARG A 274 9.40 -3.76 -14.09
CA ARG A 274 8.20 -3.07 -14.57
C ARG A 274 7.81 -3.46 -15.98
N ILE A 275 6.50 -3.51 -16.25
CA ILE A 275 5.96 -3.52 -17.60
C ILE A 275 4.98 -2.36 -17.74
N GLY A 276 5.29 -1.41 -18.62
CA GLY A 276 4.44 -0.26 -18.91
C GLY A 276 3.56 -0.50 -20.14
N PHE A 277 2.32 -0.01 -20.10
CA PHE A 277 1.33 -0.16 -21.17
C PHE A 277 0.60 1.15 -21.45
N ARG A 278 0.16 1.35 -22.69
CA ARG A 278 -0.93 2.28 -23.02
C ARG A 278 -2.27 1.61 -22.77
N VAL A 279 -3.19 2.35 -22.15
CA VAL A 279 -4.53 1.85 -21.80
C VAL A 279 -5.56 2.43 -22.74
N THR A 280 -6.25 1.58 -23.50
CA THR A 280 -7.27 2.00 -24.48
C THR A 280 -8.65 2.19 -23.85
N SER A 281 -8.94 1.46 -22.77
CA SER A 281 -10.19 1.55 -22.01
C SER A 281 -9.90 1.42 -20.52
N PRO A 282 -9.71 2.54 -19.79
CA PRO A 282 -9.32 2.53 -18.37
C PRO A 282 -10.28 1.75 -17.48
N VAL A 283 -11.59 1.91 -17.70
CA VAL A 283 -12.64 1.24 -16.92
C VAL A 283 -12.61 -0.27 -17.14
N THR A 284 -12.51 -0.71 -18.40
CA THR A 284 -12.43 -2.13 -18.74
C THR A 284 -11.14 -2.75 -18.22
N ALA A 285 -10.02 -2.03 -18.31
CA ALA A 285 -8.73 -2.49 -17.79
C ALA A 285 -8.76 -2.67 -16.26
N ALA A 286 -9.30 -1.70 -15.51
CA ALA A 286 -9.47 -1.81 -14.06
C ALA A 286 -10.37 -2.99 -13.65
N THR A 287 -11.47 -3.19 -14.39
CA THR A 287 -12.35 -4.34 -14.18
C THR A 287 -11.60 -5.65 -14.42
N LEU A 288 -10.90 -5.75 -15.56
CA LEU A 288 -10.19 -6.95 -15.96
C LEU A 288 -9.13 -7.37 -14.92
N VAL A 289 -8.31 -6.44 -14.44
CA VAL A 289 -7.25 -6.77 -13.46
C VAL A 289 -7.77 -7.12 -12.07
N THR A 290 -9.00 -6.71 -11.74
CA THR A 290 -9.61 -7.00 -10.43
C THR A 290 -10.51 -8.24 -10.45
N SER A 291 -10.97 -8.68 -11.63
CA SER A 291 -11.88 -9.81 -11.77
C SER A 291 -11.27 -11.05 -12.40
N GLU A 292 -10.17 -10.93 -13.13
CA GLU A 292 -9.53 -12.04 -13.85
C GLU A 292 -8.06 -12.19 -13.44
N PRO A 293 -7.48 -13.40 -13.56
CA PRO A 293 -6.06 -13.60 -13.39
C PRO A 293 -5.24 -12.70 -14.33
N VAL A 294 -4.17 -12.11 -13.81
CA VAL A 294 -3.29 -11.22 -14.59
C VAL A 294 -2.21 -12.06 -15.28
N PRO A 295 -2.25 -12.25 -16.62
CA PRO A 295 -1.41 -13.21 -17.33
C PRO A 295 0.09 -12.86 -17.25
N PHE A 296 0.40 -11.59 -17.02
CA PHE A 296 1.77 -11.12 -16.85
C PHE A 296 2.38 -11.53 -15.51
N ALA A 297 1.55 -11.81 -14.50
CA ALA A 297 1.97 -12.05 -13.11
C ALA A 297 1.75 -13.51 -12.67
N VAL A 298 1.58 -14.43 -13.62
CA VAL A 298 1.32 -15.83 -13.32
C VAL A 298 2.46 -16.52 -12.59
N CYS A 299 2.10 -17.51 -11.78
CA CYS A 299 3.02 -18.49 -11.19
C CYS A 299 3.66 -19.37 -12.28
N ASP A 300 4.87 -19.90 -12.02
CA ASP A 300 5.52 -20.95 -12.86
C ASP A 300 5.01 -22.36 -12.54
#